data_AF-A0A7C1AWC5-F1
#
_entry.id   AF-A0A7C1AWC5-F1
#
_cell.length_a   1.000
_cell.length_b   1.000
_cell.length_c   1.000
_cell.angle_alpha   90.00
_cell.angle_beta   90.00
_cell.angle_gamma   90.00
#
_symmetry.space_group_name_H-M   'P 1'
#
loop_
_entity.id
_entity.type
_entity.pdbx_description
1 polymer ?
#
loop_
_entity_poly.entity_id
_entity_poly.type
_entity_poly.pdbx_seq_one_letter_code
_entity_poly.pdbx_strand_id
1 'polypeptide(L)' 'MTKRPQDVVSGQAPILSVVVPVYQEEDSIRPFLERLVPVLESITPRYEIIFVMDPGRDRTEEIILQ' A
#
# COMPACT_ATOMS: atom_id res chain seq x y z
N MET A 1 30.15 11.49 12.44
CA MET A 1 29.65 11.01 11.13
C MET A 1 28.21 10.56 11.31
N THR A 2 27.27 11.50 11.25
CA THR A 2 25.83 11.23 11.33
C THR A 2 25.39 10.61 10.01
N LYS A 3 24.91 9.37 10.07
CA LYS A 3 24.24 8.70 8.94
C LYS A 3 23.12 9.62 8.44
N ARG A 4 23.06 9.87 7.13
CA ARG A 4 21.96 10.63 6.51
C ARG A 4 20.67 9.82 6.68
N PRO A 5 19.48 10.45 6.70
CA PRO A 5 18.20 9.73 6.84
C PRO A 5 18.02 8.61 5.81
N GLN A 6 18.62 8.76 4.62
CA GLN A 6 18.67 7.75 3.56
C GLN A 6 19.53 6.50 3.88
N ASP A 7 20.36 6.54 4.93
CA ASP A 7 21.26 5.45 5.33
C ASP A 7 20.60 4.52 6.38
N VAL A 8 19.30 4.69 6.67
CA VAL A 8 18.56 3.96 7.72
C VAL A 8 17.64 2.86 7.16
N VAL A 9 17.39 2.79 5.85
CA VAL A 9 16.53 1.75 5.26
C VAL A 9 17.39 0.55 4.82
N SER A 10 17.55 -0.42 5.71
CA SER A 10 18.25 -1.70 5.46
C SER A 10 17.45 -2.67 4.55
N GLY A 11 16.43 -2.19 3.85
CA GLY A 11 15.68 -2.91 2.81
C GLY A 11 15.77 -2.14 1.50
N GLN A 12 16.01 -2.83 0.39
CA GLN A 12 16.06 -2.20 -0.93
C GLN A 12 14.74 -1.45 -1.19
N ALA A 13 14.81 -0.13 -1.44
CA ALA A 13 13.62 0.72 -1.64
C ALA A 13 12.65 0.12 -2.69
N PRO A 14 11.32 0.29 -2.55
CA PRO A 14 10.40 -0.13 -3.58
C PRO A 14 10.76 0.55 -4.91
N ILE A 15 10.62 -0.17 -6.01
CA ILE A 15 10.80 0.38 -7.36
C ILE A 15 9.48 1.02 -7.84
N LEU A 16 8.35 0.57 -7.28
CA LEU A 16 7.02 1.02 -7.63
C LEU A 16 6.18 1.28 -6.37
N SER A 17 5.61 2.48 -6.27
CA SER A 17 4.67 2.85 -5.21
C SER A 17 3.30 3.09 -5.82
N VAL A 18 2.29 2.33 -5.37
CA VAL A 18 0.89 2.52 -5.77
C VAL A 18 0.17 3.26 -4.66
N VAL A 19 -0.18 4.52 -4.92
CA VAL A 19 -0.89 5.36 -3.94
C VAL A 19 -2.38 5.33 -4.27
N VAL A 20 -3.20 4.94 -3.30
CA VAL A 20 -4.65 4.72 -3.48
C VAL A 20 -5.42 5.59 -2.48
N PRO A 21 -6.11 6.64 -2.92
CA PRO A 21 -7.03 7.37 -2.04
C PRO A 21 -8.25 6.49 -1.74
N VAL A 22 -8.70 6.52 -0.47
CA VAL A 22 -9.76 5.65 0.02
C VAL A 22 -10.73 6.45 0.90
N TYR A 23 -12.03 6.33 0.62
CA TYR A 23 -13.11 6.84 1.46
C TYR A 23 -14.35 5.96 1.36
N GLN A 24 -14.70 5.27 2.45
CA GLN A 24 -15.85 4.37 2.55
C GLN A 24 -15.93 3.32 1.42
N GLU A 25 -14.91 2.49 1.32
CA GLU A 25 -14.72 1.51 0.24
C GLU A 25 -14.68 0.06 0.78
N GLU A 26 -15.40 -0.24 1.88
CA GLU A 26 -15.30 -1.55 2.56
C GLU A 26 -15.50 -2.77 1.64
N ASP A 27 -16.37 -2.64 0.63
CA ASP A 27 -16.64 -3.70 -0.35
C ASP A 27 -15.62 -3.77 -1.50
N SER A 28 -14.86 -2.69 -1.74
CA SER A 28 -13.96 -2.55 -2.89
C SER A 28 -12.52 -2.98 -2.59
N ILE A 29 -12.07 -2.91 -1.34
CA ILE A 29 -10.66 -3.18 -0.97
C ILE A 29 -10.21 -4.60 -1.35
N ARG A 30 -11.00 -5.64 -1.03
CA ARG A 30 -10.61 -7.02 -1.33
C ARG A 30 -10.57 -7.31 -2.84
N PRO A 31 -11.62 -7.01 -3.63
CA PRO A 31 -11.57 -7.20 -5.08
C PRO A 31 -10.45 -6.40 -5.75
N PHE A 32 -10.13 -5.21 -5.22
CA PHE A 32 -9.01 -4.41 -5.68
C PHE A 32 -7.67 -5.12 -5.48
N LEU A 33 -7.38 -5.61 -4.28
CA LEU A 33 -6.14 -6.31 -3.96
C LEU A 33 -6.01 -7.64 -4.73
N GLU A 34 -7.09 -8.42 -4.81
CA GLU A 34 -7.15 -9.69 -5.57
C GLU A 34 -6.73 -9.52 -7.03
N ARG A 35 -7.06 -8.37 -7.63
CA ARG A 35 -6.72 -8.05 -9.02
C ARG A 35 -5.36 -7.39 -9.17
N LEU A 36 -5.00 -6.48 -8.25
CA LEU A 36 -3.80 -5.67 -8.38
C LEU A 36 -2.54 -6.46 -8.02
N VAL A 37 -2.56 -7.23 -6.93
CA VAL A 37 -1.37 -7.93 -6.41
C VAL A 37 -0.73 -8.84 -7.45
N PRO A 38 -1.47 -9.74 -8.15
CA PRO A 38 -0.87 -10.60 -9.17
C PRO A 38 -0.23 -9.82 -10.33
N VAL A 39 -0.81 -8.66 -10.68
CA VAL A 39 -0.26 -7.79 -11.72
C VAL A 39 1.04 -7.16 -11.26
N LEU A 40 1.09 -6.61 -10.04
CA LEU A 40 2.31 -6.02 -9.49
C LEU A 40 3.42 -7.06 -9.36
N GLU A 41 3.12 -8.25 -8.85
CA GLU A 41 4.07 -9.36 -8.72
C GLU A 41 4.66 -9.79 -10.08
N SER A 42 3.88 -9.70 -11.16
CA SER A 42 4.36 -9.97 -12.52
C SER A 42 5.31 -8.91 -13.07
N ILE A 43 5.23 -7.67 -12.57
CA ILE A 43 6.06 -6.53 -13.00
C ILE A 43 7.34 -6.47 -12.16
N THR A 44 7.20 -6.53 -10.83
CA THR A 44 8.32 -6.45 -9.89
C THR A 44 7.88 -6.97 -8.51
N PRO A 45 8.71 -7.74 -7.80
CA PRO A 45 8.44 -8.07 -6.39
C PRO A 45 8.71 -6.89 -5.43
N ARG A 46 9.26 -5.77 -5.92
CA ARG A 46 9.62 -4.60 -5.12
C ARG A 46 8.59 -3.47 -5.30
N TYR A 47 7.40 -3.68 -4.76
CA TYR A 47 6.34 -2.69 -4.76
C TYR A 47 5.81 -2.42 -3.35
N GLU A 48 5.11 -1.31 -3.19
CA GLU A 48 4.27 -1.00 -2.03
C GLU A 48 2.91 -0.48 -2.49
N ILE A 49 1.87 -0.73 -1.68
CA ILE A 49 0.53 -0.16 -1.86
C ILE A 49 0.28 0.72 -0.64
N ILE A 50 0.05 2.01 -0.85
CA ILE A 50 -0.19 2.99 0.20
C ILE A 50 -1.63 3.47 0.11
N PHE A 51 -2.46 3.05 1.06
CA PHE A 51 -3.81 3.55 1.19
C PHE A 51 -3.80 4.90 1.92
N VAL A 52 -4.25 5.95 1.25
CA VAL A 52 -4.43 7.29 1.82
C VAL A 52 -5.90 7.42 2.21
N MET A 53 -6.17 7.26 3.49
CA MET A 53 -7.53 7.12 4.00
C MET A 53 -8.02 8.41 4.66
N ASP A 54 -9.21 8.85 4.25
CA ASP A 54 -9.94 9.91 4.95
C ASP A 54 -10.80 9.32 6.08
N PRO A 55 -11.01 10.02 7.21
CA PRO A 55 -11.85 9.54 8.30
C PRO A 55 -13.25 9.13 7.82
N GLY A 56 -13.55 7.85 7.96
CA GLY A 56 -14.80 7.23 7.53
C GLY A 56 -15.70 6.79 8.69
N ARG A 57 -16.85 6.21 8.36
CA ARG A 57 -17.79 5.61 9.33
C ARG A 57 -18.02 4.11 9.11
N ASP A 58 -17.44 3.56 8.06
CA ASP A 58 -17.58 2.15 7.67
C ASP A 58 -16.36 1.35 8.11
N ARG A 59 -16.28 0.08 7.71
CA ARG A 59 -15.22 -0.84 8.13
C ARG A 59 -14.01 -0.83 7.21
N THR A 60 -13.84 0.19 6.37
CA THR A 60 -12.74 0.25 5.41
C THR A 60 -11.37 0.09 6.08
N GLU A 61 -11.15 0.78 7.21
CA GLU A 61 -9.91 0.68 7.98
C GLU A 61 -9.69 -0.73 8.54
N GLU A 62 -10.74 -1.32 9.13
CA GLU A 62 -10.68 -2.68 9.67
C GLU A 62 -10.35 -3.71 8.58
N ILE A 63 -10.85 -3.53 7.36
CA ILE A 63 -10.59 -4.44 6.24
C ILE A 63 -9.17 -4.28 5.71
N ILE A 64 -8.61 -3.06 5.68
CA ILE A 64 -7.24 -2.81 5.23
C ILE A 64 -6.20 -3.38 6.21
N LEU A 65 -6.51 -3.45 7.51
CA LEU A 65 -5.62 -3.96 8.55
C LEU A 65 -5.65 -5.49 8.74
N GLN A 66 -6.49 -6.21 7.98
CA GLN A 66 -6.60 -7.68 8.00
C GLN A 66 -5.62 -8.35 7.04
#